data_AF-A0A1A2PS07-F1
#
_entry.id   AF-A0A1A2PS07-F1
#
_cell.length_a   1.000
_cell.length_b   1.000
_cell.length_c   1.000
_cell.angle_alpha   90.00
_cell.angle_beta   90.00
_cell.angle_gamma   90.00
#
_symmetry.space_group_name_H-M   'P 1'
#
loop_
_entity.id
_entity.type
_entity.pdbx_description
1 polymer ?
#
loop_
_entity_poly.entity_id
_entity_poly.type
_entity_poly.pdbx_seq_one_letter_code
_entity_poly.pdbx_strand_id
1 'polypeptide(L)'
;MNHDQQRPTREFGEREAPFLALSAADLAQEFLTQGERLLTAASALADSADPIFLFTGRTFTVAQLAVHMRSESAIHRWDIVGDDDLSDQLLTQPELTRHAVDLLNTMPTLYEAPEWRAEHAGVEGELRIVLRSPGCADLVYERSGGGARFKFVEQPATGDAVVITDTANRLLTIWGRRSAQRTLTVDTDTVSAALVKSVLWGTNAPWDPRALTR
;
A
#
# COMPACT_ATOMS: atom_id res chain seq x y z
N MET A 1 7.89 -21.87 -18.38
CA MET A 1 8.62 -20.78 -19.08
C MET A 1 9.95 -20.55 -18.36
N ASN A 2 10.96 -19.97 -19.01
CA ASN A 2 12.22 -19.67 -18.33
C ASN A 2 12.05 -18.37 -17.52
N HIS A 3 11.78 -18.49 -16.22
CA HIS A 3 11.59 -17.36 -15.31
C HIS A 3 12.86 -16.52 -15.11
N ASP A 4 14.00 -16.95 -15.66
CA ASP A 4 15.29 -16.27 -15.64
C ASP A 4 15.54 -15.32 -16.83
N GLN A 5 14.66 -15.26 -17.84
CA GLN A 5 14.80 -14.29 -18.93
C GLN A 5 14.27 -12.92 -18.52
N GLN A 6 15.13 -12.13 -17.88
CA GLN A 6 14.86 -10.72 -17.63
C GLN A 6 14.90 -9.95 -18.96
N ARG A 7 13.74 -9.53 -19.47
CA ARG A 7 13.70 -8.55 -20.56
C ARG A 7 14.36 -7.26 -20.06
N PRO A 8 15.23 -6.59 -20.86
CA PRO A 8 15.71 -5.27 -20.53
C PRO A 8 14.53 -4.35 -20.23
N THR A 9 14.43 -3.87 -19.00
CA THR A 9 13.39 -2.92 -18.60
C THR A 9 13.93 -1.53 -18.80
N ARG A 10 13.19 -0.68 -19.54
CA ARG A 10 13.48 0.76 -19.61
C ARG A 10 13.52 1.36 -18.20
N GLU A 11 14.30 2.40 -18.00
CA GLU A 11 14.33 3.13 -16.73
C GLU A 11 13.00 3.85 -16.46
N PHE A 12 12.74 4.23 -15.20
CA PHE A 12 11.47 4.86 -14.81
C PHE A 12 11.16 6.11 -15.66
N GLY A 13 12.12 7.03 -15.81
CA GLY A 13 11.94 8.25 -16.61
C GLY A 13 11.63 7.96 -18.08
N GLU A 14 12.25 6.93 -18.66
CA GLU A 14 11.97 6.49 -20.03
C GLU A 14 10.58 5.86 -20.15
N ARG A 15 10.09 5.23 -19.07
CA ARG A 15 8.73 4.67 -19.00
C ARG A 15 7.66 5.74 -18.93
N GLU A 16 7.89 6.76 -18.11
CA GLU A 16 6.93 7.84 -17.84
C GLU A 16 6.89 8.92 -18.92
N ALA A 17 8.01 9.20 -19.60
CA ALA A 17 8.12 10.33 -20.53
C ALA A 17 7.00 10.39 -21.60
N PRO A 18 6.56 9.28 -22.23
CA PRO A 18 5.44 9.31 -23.16
C PRO A 18 4.12 9.74 -22.51
N PHE A 19 3.86 9.31 -21.27
CA PHE A 19 2.62 9.63 -20.55
C PHE A 19 2.61 11.08 -20.06
N LEU A 20 3.76 11.61 -19.64
CA LEU A 20 3.93 13.02 -19.25
C LEU A 20 3.72 14.01 -20.41
N ALA A 21 3.86 13.55 -21.65
CA ALA A 21 3.65 14.37 -22.84
C ALA A 21 2.18 14.45 -23.28
N LEU A 22 1.29 13.62 -22.70
CA LEU A 22 -0.13 13.58 -23.05
C LEU A 22 -0.92 14.71 -22.37
N SER A 23 -2.00 15.15 -23.02
CA SER A 23 -3.01 15.95 -22.34
C SER A 23 -3.72 15.12 -21.26
N ALA A 24 -4.39 15.75 -20.30
CA ALA A 24 -5.15 15.01 -19.28
C ALA A 24 -6.23 14.09 -19.88
N ALA A 25 -6.88 14.51 -20.96
CA ALA A 25 -7.89 13.71 -21.66
C ALA A 25 -7.26 12.51 -22.37
N ASP A 26 -6.13 12.71 -23.05
CA ASP A 26 -5.41 11.63 -23.74
C ASP A 26 -4.80 10.65 -22.73
N LEU A 27 -4.29 11.13 -21.59
CA LEU A 27 -3.76 10.30 -20.52
C LEU A 27 -4.86 9.42 -19.90
N ALA A 28 -6.07 9.96 -19.70
CA ALA A 28 -7.20 9.19 -19.21
C ALA A 28 -7.60 8.08 -20.20
N GLN A 29 -7.60 8.38 -21.51
CA GLN A 29 -7.86 7.38 -22.54
C GLN A 29 -6.77 6.31 -22.61
N GLU A 30 -5.50 6.73 -22.51
CA GLU A 30 -4.35 5.82 -22.50
C GLU A 30 -4.37 4.89 -21.28
N PHE A 31 -4.79 5.37 -20.11
CA PHE A 31 -4.99 4.54 -18.92
C PHE A 31 -6.00 3.40 -19.19
N LEU A 32 -7.13 3.70 -19.85
CA LEU A 32 -8.11 2.68 -20.22
C LEU A 32 -7.51 1.65 -21.19
N THR A 33 -6.79 2.12 -22.22
CA THR A 33 -6.14 1.25 -23.20
C THR A 33 -5.09 0.34 -22.57
N GLN A 34 -4.23 0.85 -21.68
CA GLN A 34 -3.27 0.00 -20.96
C GLN A 34 -3.96 -0.97 -19.99
N GLY A 35 -5.07 -0.55 -19.36
CA GLY A 35 -5.91 -1.41 -18.54
C GLY A 35 -6.49 -2.60 -19.32
N GLU A 36 -7.10 -2.36 -20.48
CA GLU A 36 -7.62 -3.41 -21.36
C GLU A 36 -6.54 -4.39 -21.81
N ARG A 37 -5.35 -3.87 -22.14
CA ARG A 37 -4.20 -4.67 -22.52
C ARG A 37 -3.72 -5.55 -21.37
N LEU A 38 -3.67 -5.02 -20.15
CA LEU A 38 -3.33 -5.78 -18.95
C LEU A 38 -4.34 -6.90 -18.70
N LEU A 39 -5.64 -6.59 -18.75
CA LEU A 39 -6.71 -7.58 -18.54
C LEU A 39 -6.65 -8.70 -19.59
N THR A 40 -6.43 -8.35 -20.86
CA THR A 40 -6.25 -9.31 -21.94
C THR A 40 -5.05 -10.23 -21.69
N ALA A 41 -3.90 -9.66 -21.31
CA ALA A 41 -2.69 -10.42 -21.00
C ALA A 41 -2.88 -11.33 -19.77
N ALA A 42 -3.55 -10.84 -18.73
CA ALA A 42 -3.86 -11.61 -17.53
C ALA A 42 -4.79 -12.79 -17.84
N SER A 43 -5.82 -12.59 -18.68
CA SER A 43 -6.70 -13.65 -19.14
C SER A 43 -5.93 -14.72 -19.92
N ALA A 44 -5.10 -14.31 -20.88
CA ALA A 44 -4.28 -15.24 -21.66
C ALA A 44 -3.30 -16.04 -20.79
N LEU A 45 -2.74 -15.41 -19.74
CA LEU A 45 -1.88 -16.09 -18.77
C LEU A 45 -2.66 -17.10 -17.92
N ALA A 46 -3.89 -16.78 -17.53
CA ALA A 46 -4.75 -17.67 -16.75
C ALA A 46 -5.08 -18.97 -17.51
N ASP A 47 -5.20 -18.89 -18.83
CA ASP A 47 -5.46 -20.04 -19.71
C ASP A 47 -4.20 -20.86 -20.04
N SER A 48 -3.02 -20.42 -19.58
CA SER A 48 -1.75 -21.10 -19.86
C SER A 48 -1.49 -22.27 -18.89
N ALA A 49 -0.54 -23.14 -19.27
CA ALA A 49 -0.13 -24.27 -18.42
C ALA A 49 0.65 -23.85 -17.15
N ASP A 50 1.11 -22.59 -17.07
CA ASP A 50 1.94 -22.06 -15.97
C ASP A 50 1.46 -20.62 -15.63
N PRO A 51 0.31 -20.46 -14.93
CA PRO A 51 -0.38 -19.17 -14.74
C PRO A 51 0.25 -18.32 -13.62
N ILE A 52 1.58 -18.31 -13.56
CA ILE A 52 2.39 -17.54 -12.62
C ILE A 52 3.45 -16.72 -13.35
N PHE A 53 3.87 -15.61 -12.74
CA PHE A 53 4.91 -14.75 -13.29
C PHE A 53 5.70 -14.06 -12.18
N LEU A 54 6.95 -13.67 -12.48
CA LEU A 54 7.76 -12.89 -11.57
C LEU A 54 7.43 -11.40 -11.72
N PHE A 55 7.06 -10.76 -10.61
CA PHE A 55 6.87 -9.33 -10.49
C PHE A 55 7.76 -8.82 -9.37
N THR A 56 8.78 -8.02 -9.73
CA THR A 56 9.60 -7.28 -8.75
C THR A 56 10.16 -8.15 -7.62
N GLY A 57 10.64 -9.35 -7.98
CA GLY A 57 11.24 -10.30 -7.05
C GLY A 57 10.26 -11.25 -6.36
N ARG A 58 8.94 -11.12 -6.64
CA ARG A 58 7.89 -11.98 -6.08
C ARG A 58 7.13 -12.71 -7.18
N THR A 59 6.92 -14.00 -7.02
CA THR A 59 6.05 -14.77 -7.91
C THR A 59 4.59 -14.47 -7.61
N PHE A 60 3.82 -14.10 -8.62
CA PHE A 60 2.39 -13.84 -8.55
C PHE A 60 1.62 -14.88 -9.36
N THR A 61 0.46 -15.27 -8.85
CA THR A 61 -0.62 -15.89 -9.66
C THR A 61 -1.47 -14.80 -10.31
N VAL A 62 -2.23 -15.15 -11.37
CA VAL A 62 -3.20 -14.23 -11.96
C VAL A 62 -4.24 -13.75 -10.94
N ALA A 63 -4.67 -14.61 -10.03
CA ALA A 63 -5.60 -14.22 -8.96
C ALA A 63 -4.99 -13.18 -8.01
N GLN A 64 -3.71 -13.34 -7.64
CA GLN A 64 -3.00 -12.35 -6.83
C GLN A 64 -2.80 -11.03 -7.57
N LEU A 65 -2.55 -11.07 -8.88
CA LEU A 65 -2.49 -9.87 -9.72
C LEU A 65 -3.82 -9.11 -9.72
N ALA A 66 -4.95 -9.82 -9.83
CA ALA A 66 -6.27 -9.19 -9.81
C ALA A 66 -6.54 -8.44 -8.49
N VAL A 67 -6.19 -9.04 -7.34
CA VAL A 67 -6.32 -8.38 -6.03
C VAL A 67 -5.34 -7.19 -5.92
N HIS A 68 -4.11 -7.34 -6.40
CA HIS A 68 -3.13 -6.25 -6.42
C HIS A 68 -3.62 -5.06 -7.24
N MET A 69 -4.11 -5.27 -8.45
CA MET A 69 -4.64 -4.19 -9.30
C MET A 69 -5.85 -3.50 -8.69
N ARG A 70 -6.73 -4.24 -8.00
CA ARG A 70 -7.82 -3.64 -7.20
C ARG A 70 -7.28 -2.76 -6.08
N SER A 71 -6.24 -3.22 -5.37
CA SER A 71 -5.58 -2.46 -4.30
C SER A 71 -4.96 -1.16 -4.84
N GLU A 72 -4.13 -1.26 -5.89
CA GLU A 72 -3.50 -0.09 -6.53
C GLU A 72 -4.54 0.92 -7.04
N SER A 73 -5.59 0.43 -7.70
CA SER A 73 -6.66 1.28 -8.22
C SER A 73 -7.42 2.00 -7.09
N ALA A 74 -7.71 1.31 -5.99
CA ALA A 74 -8.39 1.91 -4.84
C ALA A 74 -7.55 3.01 -4.18
N ILE A 75 -6.25 2.74 -3.96
CA ILE A 75 -5.32 3.67 -3.32
C ILE A 75 -5.06 4.89 -4.20
N HIS A 76 -4.76 4.68 -5.49
CA HIS A 76 -4.45 5.80 -6.38
C HIS A 76 -5.68 6.61 -6.79
N ARG A 77 -6.87 6.00 -6.83
CA ARG A 77 -8.10 6.77 -6.92
C ARG A 77 -8.23 7.71 -5.72
N TRP A 78 -7.95 7.22 -4.51
CA TRP A 78 -7.94 8.07 -3.31
C TRP A 78 -6.84 9.14 -3.39
N ASP A 79 -5.65 8.84 -3.92
CA ASP A 79 -4.59 9.85 -4.10
C ASP A 79 -5.06 11.03 -5.00
N ILE A 80 -5.97 10.78 -5.96
CA ILE A 80 -6.52 11.78 -6.89
C ILE A 80 -7.77 12.48 -6.33
N VAL A 81 -8.71 11.73 -5.77
CA VAL A 81 -10.06 12.24 -5.43
C VAL A 81 -10.21 12.50 -3.92
N GLY A 82 -9.47 11.76 -3.10
CA GLY A 82 -9.55 11.78 -1.65
C GLY A 82 -10.67 10.94 -1.09
N ASP A 83 -11.14 11.38 0.07
CA ASP A 83 -12.24 10.75 0.81
C ASP A 83 -13.59 11.08 0.16
N ASP A 84 -14.24 10.05 -0.38
CA ASP A 84 -15.62 10.08 -0.88
C ASP A 84 -16.26 8.68 -0.72
N ASP A 85 -17.56 8.58 -0.99
CA ASP A 85 -18.33 7.33 -0.77
C ASP A 85 -17.74 6.13 -1.52
N LEU A 86 -17.16 6.35 -2.71
CA LEU A 86 -16.57 5.27 -3.50
C LEU A 86 -15.18 4.88 -2.97
N SER A 87 -14.36 5.83 -2.53
CA SER A 87 -13.12 5.54 -1.81
C SER A 87 -13.42 4.73 -0.55
N ASP A 88 -14.48 5.08 0.18
CA ASP A 88 -14.93 4.34 1.37
C ASP A 88 -15.32 2.90 1.02
N GLN A 89 -16.18 2.72 0.02
CA GLN A 89 -16.57 1.38 -0.43
C GLN A 89 -15.35 0.55 -0.85
N LEU A 90 -14.40 1.15 -1.57
CA LEU A 90 -13.24 0.45 -2.08
C LEU A 90 -12.23 0.11 -0.98
N LEU A 91 -11.86 1.07 -0.14
CA LEU A 91 -10.78 0.94 0.84
C LEU A 91 -11.18 0.13 2.08
N THR A 92 -12.48 -0.01 2.36
CA THR A 92 -12.98 -0.82 3.50
C THR A 92 -12.98 -2.33 3.23
N GLN A 93 -12.72 -2.77 2.00
CA GLN A 93 -12.68 -4.18 1.60
C GLN A 93 -11.57 -4.94 2.37
N PRO A 94 -11.92 -5.91 3.25
CA PRO A 94 -10.95 -6.56 4.13
C PRO A 94 -9.82 -7.29 3.38
N GLU A 95 -10.10 -7.82 2.20
CA GLU A 95 -9.12 -8.51 1.37
C GLU A 95 -7.98 -7.58 0.91
N LEU A 96 -8.24 -6.28 0.73
CA LEU A 96 -7.20 -5.33 0.33
C LEU A 96 -6.21 -5.06 1.46
N THR A 97 -6.69 -5.00 2.70
CA THR A 97 -5.79 -4.89 3.87
C THR A 97 -4.96 -6.15 4.05
N ARG A 98 -5.55 -7.34 3.87
CA ARG A 98 -4.78 -8.60 3.94
C ARG A 98 -3.72 -8.67 2.84
N HIS A 99 -4.10 -8.36 1.61
CA HIS A 99 -3.18 -8.29 0.48
C HIS A 99 -2.02 -7.32 0.73
N ALA A 100 -2.32 -6.12 1.24
CA ALA A 100 -1.30 -5.13 1.57
C ALA A 100 -0.32 -5.65 2.64
N VAL A 101 -0.80 -6.29 3.70
CA VAL A 101 0.07 -6.88 4.73
C VAL A 101 1.00 -7.94 4.13
N ASP A 102 0.46 -8.85 3.31
CA ASP A 102 1.27 -9.90 2.66
C ASP A 102 2.30 -9.29 1.69
N LEU A 103 1.90 -8.29 0.91
CA LEU A 103 2.76 -7.64 -0.07
C LEU A 103 3.88 -6.85 0.60
N LEU A 104 3.56 -5.96 1.55
CA LEU A 104 4.53 -5.11 2.24
C LEU A 104 5.54 -5.92 3.05
N ASN A 105 5.14 -7.06 3.60
CA ASN A 105 6.04 -7.95 4.32
C ASN A 105 6.97 -8.76 3.40
N THR A 106 6.61 -8.97 2.13
CA THR A 106 7.36 -9.83 1.19
C THR A 106 8.06 -9.08 0.07
N MET A 107 7.88 -7.76 0.01
CA MET A 107 8.38 -6.91 -1.06
C MET A 107 9.25 -5.78 -0.50
N PRO A 108 10.51 -6.07 -0.13
CA PRO A 108 11.39 -5.10 0.53
C PRO A 108 11.83 -3.93 -0.36
N THR A 109 11.47 -3.93 -1.64
CA THR A 109 11.73 -2.83 -2.57
C THR A 109 10.75 -1.66 -2.42
N LEU A 110 9.65 -1.84 -1.69
CA LEU A 110 8.68 -0.78 -1.42
C LEU A 110 9.15 0.08 -0.24
N TYR A 111 9.04 1.40 -0.36
CA TYR A 111 9.33 2.33 0.75
C TYR A 111 8.37 2.16 1.92
N GLU A 112 7.16 1.67 1.64
CA GLU A 112 6.14 1.33 2.63
C GLU A 112 6.41 0.00 3.33
N ALA A 113 7.43 -0.77 2.92
CA ALA A 113 7.80 -2.00 3.59
C ALA A 113 8.21 -1.73 5.05
N PRO A 114 7.89 -2.63 5.99
CA PRO A 114 8.13 -2.41 7.41
C PRO A 114 9.59 -2.08 7.75
N GLU A 115 10.56 -2.73 7.12
CA GLU A 115 11.98 -2.50 7.44
C GLU A 115 12.43 -1.10 6.98
N TRP A 116 12.01 -0.68 5.79
CA TRP A 116 12.25 0.70 5.31
C TRP A 116 11.66 1.74 6.24
N ARG A 117 10.47 1.49 6.80
CA ARG A 117 9.85 2.37 7.80
C ARG A 117 10.68 2.45 9.09
N ALA A 118 11.20 1.32 9.56
CA ALA A 118 12.06 1.27 10.74
C ALA A 118 13.33 2.10 10.51
N GLU A 119 14.01 1.85 9.40
CA GLU A 119 15.25 2.54 9.02
C GLU A 119 15.03 4.04 8.85
N HIS A 120 14.02 4.43 8.07
CA HIS A 120 13.71 5.83 7.81
C HIS A 120 13.33 6.59 9.08
N ALA A 121 12.64 5.94 10.02
CA ALA A 121 12.26 6.53 11.29
C ALA A 121 13.37 6.49 12.37
N GLY A 122 14.52 5.87 12.09
CA GLY A 122 15.62 5.73 13.05
C GLY A 122 15.31 4.80 14.22
N VAL A 123 14.51 3.75 14.00
CA VAL A 123 14.15 2.77 15.05
C VAL A 123 15.29 1.76 15.22
N GLU A 124 16.05 1.89 16.31
CA GLU A 124 17.17 0.98 16.63
C GLU A 124 16.75 -0.23 17.49
N GLY A 125 15.61 -0.13 18.19
CA GLY A 125 15.17 -1.12 19.18
C GLY A 125 13.85 -1.82 18.83
N GLU A 126 13.28 -2.50 19.82
CA GLU A 126 11.94 -3.07 19.69
C GLU A 126 10.89 -1.95 19.65
N LEU A 127 9.90 -2.11 18.80
CA LEU A 127 8.80 -1.17 18.66
C LEU A 127 7.53 -1.89 18.25
N ARG A 128 6.44 -1.62 18.94
CA ARG A 128 5.11 -2.19 18.69
C ARG A 128 4.07 -1.09 18.58
N ILE A 129 3.58 -0.86 17.36
CA ILE A 129 2.48 0.09 17.09
C ILE A 129 1.24 -0.71 16.69
N VAL A 130 0.16 -0.53 17.43
CA VAL A 130 -1.14 -1.16 17.16
C VAL A 130 -2.00 -0.22 16.33
N LEU A 131 -2.43 -0.66 15.14
CA LEU A 131 -3.44 -0.01 14.31
C LEU A 131 -4.80 -0.68 14.56
N ARG A 132 -5.64 -0.01 15.34
CA ARG A 132 -6.94 -0.50 15.78
C ARG A 132 -8.07 0.10 14.94
N SER A 133 -8.92 -0.77 14.41
CA SER A 133 -10.21 -0.38 13.86
C SER A 133 -11.32 -1.08 14.64
N PRO A 134 -12.23 -0.34 15.32
CA PRO A 134 -13.26 -0.95 16.17
C PRO A 134 -14.05 -2.04 15.44
N GLY A 135 -14.27 -3.17 16.12
CA GLY A 135 -15.00 -4.31 15.57
C GLY A 135 -14.20 -5.19 14.59
N CYS A 136 -12.92 -4.90 14.35
CA CYS A 136 -12.02 -5.71 13.53
C CYS A 136 -10.82 -6.20 14.35
N ALA A 137 -10.14 -7.25 13.86
CA ALA A 137 -8.82 -7.63 14.35
C ALA A 137 -7.85 -6.42 14.26
N ASP A 138 -6.98 -6.30 15.26
CA ASP A 138 -5.94 -5.27 15.27
C ASP A 138 -4.87 -5.61 14.22
N LEU A 139 -4.28 -4.59 13.62
CA LEU A 139 -3.12 -4.73 12.74
C LEU A 139 -1.91 -4.15 13.47
N VAL A 140 -0.87 -4.94 13.69
CA VAL A 140 0.29 -4.54 14.48
C VAL A 140 1.51 -4.40 13.58
N TYR A 141 2.15 -3.24 13.63
CA TYR A 141 3.54 -3.06 13.23
C TYR A 141 4.43 -3.51 14.39
N GLU A 142 5.36 -4.42 14.13
CA GLU A 142 6.29 -4.96 15.11
C GLU A 142 7.70 -4.94 14.53
N ARG A 143 8.61 -4.19 15.17
CA ARG A 143 10.06 -4.31 15.03
C ARG A 143 10.59 -5.10 16.23
N SER A 144 11.35 -6.15 15.96
CA SER A 144 12.10 -6.90 16.98
C SER A 144 13.46 -7.29 16.41
N GLY A 145 14.31 -8.03 17.15
CA GLY A 145 15.62 -8.48 16.64
C GLY A 145 15.60 -9.23 15.29
N GLY A 146 14.45 -9.76 14.87
CA GLY A 146 14.26 -10.44 13.58
C GLY A 146 13.84 -9.55 12.41
N GLY A 147 13.75 -8.23 12.59
CA GLY A 147 13.29 -7.27 11.57
C GLY A 147 11.92 -6.68 11.90
N ALA A 148 11.39 -5.86 10.98
CA ALA A 148 10.07 -5.27 11.05
C ALA A 148 9.03 -6.07 10.23
N ARG A 149 7.78 -6.11 10.71
CA ARG A 149 6.64 -6.69 9.97
C ARG A 149 5.31 -6.11 10.40
N PHE A 150 4.31 -6.26 9.53
CA PHE A 150 2.89 -6.14 9.89
C PHE A 150 2.27 -7.51 10.19
N LYS A 151 1.35 -7.59 11.15
CA LYS A 151 0.56 -8.81 11.42
C LYS A 151 -0.81 -8.52 12.01
N PHE A 152 -1.80 -9.35 11.68
CA PHE A 152 -3.09 -9.31 12.35
C PHE A 152 -3.03 -9.96 13.73
N VAL A 153 -3.78 -9.40 14.68
CA VAL A 153 -3.98 -9.94 16.03
C VAL A 153 -5.48 -9.89 16.35
N GLU A 154 -6.07 -11.06 16.60
CA GLU A 154 -7.52 -11.21 16.78
C GLU A 154 -8.04 -10.62 18.10
N GLN A 155 -7.21 -10.67 19.17
CA GLN A 155 -7.54 -10.04 20.44
C GLN A 155 -7.02 -8.61 20.48
N PRO A 156 -7.69 -7.69 21.22
CA PRO A 156 -7.18 -6.35 21.43
C PRO A 156 -5.72 -6.38 21.89
N ALA A 157 -4.82 -5.92 21.03
CA ALA A 157 -3.40 -5.86 21.30
C ALA A 157 -3.06 -4.63 22.16
N THR A 158 -2.00 -4.76 22.94
CA THR A 158 -1.28 -3.64 23.54
C THR A 158 0.04 -3.45 22.81
N GLY A 159 0.67 -2.29 23.00
CA GLY A 159 1.97 -1.94 22.44
C GLY A 159 2.41 -0.57 22.90
N ASP A 160 3.56 -0.12 22.42
CA ASP A 160 4.16 1.17 22.75
C ASP A 160 3.27 2.35 22.31
N ALA A 161 2.46 2.13 21.28
CA ALA A 161 1.40 3.04 20.86
C ALA A 161 0.18 2.29 20.30
N VAL A 162 -1.00 2.89 20.50
CA VAL A 162 -2.27 2.45 19.91
C VAL A 162 -2.82 3.59 19.06
N VAL A 163 -2.91 3.35 17.76
CA VAL A 163 -3.49 4.25 16.76
C VAL A 163 -4.88 3.73 16.43
N ILE A 164 -5.91 4.51 16.75
CA ILE A 164 -7.31 4.14 16.51
C ILE A 164 -7.83 4.90 15.29
N THR A 165 -8.34 4.18 14.30
CA THR A 165 -8.92 4.74 13.08
C THR A 165 -9.87 3.77 12.37
N ASP A 166 -10.59 4.22 11.34
CA ASP A 166 -11.48 3.37 10.55
C ASP A 166 -10.71 2.41 9.61
N THR A 167 -11.40 1.43 9.04
CA THR A 167 -10.76 0.38 8.23
C THR A 167 -10.16 0.91 6.92
N ALA A 168 -10.75 1.92 6.30
CA ALA A 168 -10.22 2.55 5.10
C ALA A 168 -8.94 3.33 5.42
N ASN A 169 -8.94 4.16 6.47
CA ASN A 169 -7.76 4.91 6.87
C ASN A 169 -6.63 3.99 7.36
N ARG A 170 -6.96 2.82 7.93
CA ARG A 170 -5.97 1.81 8.30
C ARG A 170 -5.24 1.26 7.08
N LEU A 171 -5.95 0.96 5.99
CA LEU A 171 -5.34 0.55 4.72
C LEU A 171 -4.45 1.67 4.17
N LEU A 172 -4.94 2.91 4.13
CA LEU A 172 -4.14 4.06 3.71
C LEU A 172 -2.86 4.22 4.55
N THR A 173 -2.97 4.07 5.87
CA THR A 173 -1.87 4.20 6.82
C THR A 173 -0.74 3.21 6.56
N ILE A 174 -1.04 1.93 6.32
CA ILE A 174 0.02 0.95 6.01
C ILE A 174 0.65 1.16 4.64
N TRP A 175 -0.02 1.89 3.76
CA TRP A 175 0.54 2.42 2.52
C TRP A 175 1.18 3.81 2.71
N GLY A 176 1.32 4.31 3.93
CA GLY A 176 1.98 5.60 4.18
C GLY A 176 1.16 6.82 3.77
N ARG A 177 -0.11 6.63 3.37
CA ARG A 177 -1.07 7.70 3.10
C ARG A 177 -1.74 8.15 4.40
N ARG A 178 -2.14 9.41 4.45
CA ARG A 178 -2.80 10.00 5.60
C ARG A 178 -3.97 10.87 5.16
N SER A 179 -5.19 10.48 5.50
CA SER A 179 -6.34 11.37 5.29
C SER A 179 -6.30 12.56 6.26
N ALA A 180 -6.69 13.73 5.76
CA ALA A 180 -6.93 14.92 6.58
C ALA A 180 -8.34 14.96 7.19
N GLN A 181 -9.27 14.15 6.69
CA GLN A 181 -10.69 14.19 7.06
C GLN A 181 -11.10 13.07 8.02
N ARG A 182 -10.37 11.95 8.00
CA ARG A 182 -10.69 10.76 8.80
C ARG A 182 -10.14 10.86 10.21
N THR A 183 -10.94 10.42 11.17
CA THR A 183 -10.56 10.43 12.59
C THR A 183 -9.38 9.49 12.83
N LEU A 184 -8.36 10.04 13.49
CA LEU A 184 -7.14 9.35 13.85
C LEU A 184 -6.74 9.76 15.26
N THR A 185 -6.81 8.83 16.19
CA THR A 185 -6.30 9.03 17.55
C THR A 185 -4.99 8.28 17.69
N VAL A 186 -3.97 8.93 18.25
CA VAL A 186 -2.68 8.31 18.57
C VAL A 186 -2.52 8.37 20.08
N ASP A 187 -2.70 7.23 20.73
CA ASP A 187 -2.41 7.03 22.13
C ASP A 187 -1.02 6.40 22.27
N THR A 188 -0.16 6.97 23.11
CA THR A 188 1.24 6.56 23.24
C THR A 188 1.55 6.25 24.69
N ASP A 189 2.18 5.11 24.93
CA ASP A 189 2.61 4.67 26.26
C ASP A 189 4.09 5.00 26.48
N THR A 190 4.96 4.32 25.74
CA THR A 190 6.42 4.33 25.97
C THR A 190 7.20 5.12 24.92
N VAL A 191 6.56 5.52 23.81
CA VAL A 191 7.20 6.20 22.67
C VAL A 191 6.56 7.54 22.34
N SER A 192 7.25 8.40 21.60
CA SER A 192 6.69 9.69 21.20
C SER A 192 5.70 9.55 20.03
N ALA A 193 4.68 10.40 20.00
CA ALA A 193 3.78 10.50 18.85
C ALA A 193 4.51 10.90 17.55
N ALA A 194 5.66 11.57 17.64
CA ALA A 194 6.49 11.91 16.49
C ALA A 194 7.15 10.65 15.88
N LEU A 195 7.65 9.73 16.72
CA LEU A 195 8.19 8.45 16.25
C LEU A 195 7.11 7.62 15.56
N VAL A 196 5.93 7.49 16.18
CA VAL A 196 4.77 6.79 15.60
C VAL A 196 4.42 7.38 14.23
N LYS A 197 4.39 8.71 14.12
CA LYS A 197 4.12 9.38 12.84
C LYS A 197 5.19 9.11 11.79
N SER A 198 6.46 9.13 12.18
CA SER A 198 7.58 8.84 11.29
C SER A 198 7.52 7.41 10.74
N VAL A 199 7.21 6.43 11.57
CA VAL A 199 7.06 5.02 11.15
C VAL A 199 5.86 4.84 10.22
N LEU A 200 4.71 5.42 10.55
CA LEU A 200 3.46 5.19 9.82
C LEU A 200 3.32 6.04 8.55
N TRP A 201 3.87 7.25 8.51
CA TRP A 201 3.67 8.17 7.39
C TRP A 201 4.96 8.82 6.88
N GLY A 202 6.11 8.62 7.55
CA GLY A 202 7.37 9.26 7.18
C GLY A 202 7.22 10.79 7.16
N THR A 203 7.60 11.40 6.03
CA THR A 203 7.46 12.84 5.78
C THR A 203 6.15 13.21 5.09
N ASN A 204 5.26 12.24 4.81
CA ASN A 204 4.03 12.49 4.08
C ASN A 204 3.08 13.37 4.89
N ALA A 205 2.69 14.50 4.30
CA ALA A 205 1.65 15.35 4.83
C ALA A 205 0.27 14.66 4.68
N PRO A 206 -0.72 15.02 5.52
CA PRO A 206 -2.10 14.66 5.24
C PRO A 206 -2.51 15.10 3.83
N TRP A 207 -3.22 14.24 3.13
CA TRP A 207 -3.75 14.53 1.80
C TRP A 207 -4.66 15.77 1.86
N ASP A 208 -4.37 16.75 1.00
CA ASP A 208 -5.10 18.00 0.89
C ASP A 208 -5.64 18.13 -0.55
N PRO A 209 -6.98 18.17 -0.75
CA PRO A 209 -7.57 18.32 -2.08
C PRO A 209 -7.10 19.57 -2.81
N ARG A 210 -6.66 20.59 -2.07
CA ARG A 210 -6.18 21.88 -2.62
C ARG A 210 -4.76 21.80 -3.16
N ALA A 211 -4.02 20.73 -2.88
CA ALA A 211 -2.67 20.53 -3.40
C ALA A 211 -2.66 20.17 -4.90
N LEU A 212 -3.79 19.68 -5.43
CA LEU A 212 -3.92 19.20 -6.82
C LEU A 212 -4.24 20.31 -7.84
N THR A 213 -4.53 21.53 -7.39
CA THR A 213 -4.87 22.67 -8.26
C THR A 213 -3.67 23.57 -8.60
N ARG A 214 -2.46 23.02 -8.75
CA ARG A 214 -1.26 23.76 -9.15
C ARG A 214 -0.87 23.50 -10.59
#